data_AF-A0A814JJP2-F1
#
_entry.id   AF-A0A814JJP2-F1
#
_cell.length_a   1.000
_cell.length_b   1.000
_cell.length_c   1.000
_cell.angle_alpha   90.00
_cell.angle_beta   90.00
_cell.angle_gamma   90.00
#
_symmetry.space_group_name_H-M   'P 1'
#
loop_
_entity.id
_entity.type
_entity.pdbx_description
1 polymer ?
#
loop_
_entity_poly.entity_id
_entity_poly.type
_entity_poly.pdbx_seq_one_letter_code
_entity_poly.pdbx_strand_id
1 'polypeptide(L)'
;MKTEVEAGIYRKSLRDREDIVSEVKRVLEQQLEADKEKGFENLSGMQRKAIRKLKEDEGIIVIPADKGGQVVVMNVTDYIKKIREKLDTKAYKQLEEDPSKFIHKKPEVLFSELM
;
A
#
# COMPACT_ATOMS: atom_id res chain seq x y z
N MET A 1 -29.63 -13.25 5.61
CA MET A 1 -30.69 -12.27 5.89
C MET A 1 -30.28 -10.95 5.27
N LYS A 2 -30.82 -10.59 4.10
CA LYS A 2 -30.70 -9.21 3.60
C LYS A 2 -31.66 -8.35 4.43
N THR A 3 -31.19 -7.22 4.94
CA THR A 3 -31.97 -6.33 5.81
C THR A 3 -33.20 -5.78 5.07
N GLU A 4 -34.28 -5.46 5.79
CA GLU A 4 -35.53 -4.93 5.17
C GLU A 4 -35.27 -3.69 4.30
N VAL A 5 -34.23 -2.93 4.63
CA VAL A 5 -33.74 -1.76 3.88
C VAL A 5 -33.24 -2.15 2.48
N GLU A 6 -32.37 -3.16 2.38
CA GLU A 6 -31.87 -3.62 1.07
C GLU A 6 -33.00 -4.18 0.20
N ALA A 7 -33.94 -4.92 0.81
CA ALA A 7 -35.07 -5.49 0.11
C ALA A 7 -36.04 -4.42 -0.45
N GLY A 8 -36.07 -3.22 0.13
CA GLY A 8 -36.83 -2.08 -0.38
C GLY A 8 -36.22 -1.43 -1.63
N ILE A 9 -34.88 -1.41 -1.72
CA ILE A 9 -34.15 -0.85 -2.88
C ILE A 9 -34.32 -1.75 -4.10
N TYR A 10 -34.22 -3.08 -3.92
CA TYR A 10 -34.39 -4.06 -5.01
C TYR A 10 -35.84 -4.19 -5.53
N ARG A 11 -36.83 -3.53 -4.91
CA ARG A 11 -38.21 -3.48 -5.41
C ARG A 11 -38.50 -2.27 -6.30
N LYS A 12 -37.58 -1.29 -6.37
CA LYS A 12 -37.73 -0.08 -7.20
C LYS A 12 -37.36 -0.34 -8.66
N SER A 13 -37.75 0.56 -9.57
CA SER A 13 -37.38 0.44 -10.99
C SER A 13 -35.86 0.56 -11.15
N LEU A 14 -35.31 0.04 -12.27
CA LEU A 14 -33.86 0.12 -12.51
C LEU A 14 -33.36 1.57 -12.53
N ARG A 15 -34.14 2.49 -13.11
CA ARG A 15 -33.85 3.92 -13.14
C ARG A 15 -33.77 4.53 -11.75
N ASP A 16 -34.77 4.24 -10.90
CA ASP A 16 -34.76 4.74 -9.52
C ASP A 16 -33.57 4.20 -8.70
N ARG A 17 -33.08 2.99 -9.01
CA ARG A 17 -31.89 2.43 -8.36
C ARG A 17 -30.63 3.16 -8.80
N GLU A 18 -30.50 3.48 -10.09
CA GLU A 18 -29.38 4.25 -10.62
C GLU A 18 -29.36 5.67 -10.03
N ASP A 19 -30.53 6.29 -9.92
CA ASP A 19 -30.69 7.60 -9.28
C ASP A 19 -30.29 7.55 -7.79
N ILE A 20 -30.71 6.52 -7.05
CA ILE A 20 -30.30 6.33 -5.65
C ILE A 20 -28.78 6.11 -5.53
N VAL A 21 -28.20 5.26 -6.38
CA VAL A 21 -26.75 4.96 -6.34
C VAL A 21 -25.92 6.19 -6.69
N SER A 22 -26.33 6.95 -7.71
CA SER A 22 -25.64 8.18 -8.10
C SER A 22 -25.71 9.24 -7.01
N GLU A 23 -26.85 9.37 -6.31
CA GLU A 23 -27.00 10.31 -5.21
C GLU A 23 -26.19 9.90 -3.98
N VAL A 24 -26.18 8.61 -3.61
CA VAL A 24 -25.33 8.10 -2.53
C VAL A 24 -23.86 8.34 -2.84
N LYS A 25 -23.44 8.07 -4.07
CA LYS A 25 -22.06 8.31 -4.53
C LYS A 25 -21.71 9.80 -4.41
N ARG A 26 -22.59 10.69 -4.87
CA ARG A 26 -22.41 12.15 -4.79
C ARG A 26 -22.23 12.63 -3.35
N VAL A 27 -23.07 12.16 -2.43
CA VAL A 27 -23.00 12.52 -0.99
C VAL A 27 -21.68 12.03 -0.38
N LEU A 28 -21.26 10.80 -0.69
CA LEU A 28 -20.00 10.24 -0.19
C LEU A 28 -18.79 11.00 -0.73
N GLU A 29 -18.78 11.36 -2.02
CA GLU A 29 -17.72 12.15 -2.64
C GLU A 29 -17.64 13.55 -2.03
N GLN A 30 -18.79 14.21 -1.79
CA GLN A 30 -18.84 15.51 -1.12
C GLN A 30 -18.30 15.46 0.30
N GLN A 31 -18.67 14.42 1.07
CA GLN A 31 -18.17 14.22 2.42
C GLN A 31 -16.66 13.92 2.42
N LEU A 32 -16.17 13.10 1.49
CA LEU A 32 -14.75 12.82 1.32
C LEU A 32 -13.94 14.08 1.00
N GLU A 33 -14.44 14.96 0.13
CA GLU A 33 -13.77 16.24 -0.14
C GLU A 33 -13.81 17.19 1.06
N ALA A 34 -14.93 17.26 1.77
CA ALA A 34 -15.02 18.04 3.01
C ALA A 34 -14.07 17.52 4.10
N ASP A 35 -13.88 16.20 4.21
CA ASP A 35 -12.98 15.57 5.17
C ASP A 35 -11.50 15.73 4.78
N LYS A 36 -11.20 15.78 3.47
CA LYS A 36 -9.87 16.16 2.96
C LYS A 36 -9.54 17.61 3.31
N GLU A 37 -10.48 18.54 3.09
CA GLU A 37 -10.29 19.96 3.44
C GLU A 37 -10.14 20.18 4.95
N LYS A 38 -10.85 19.40 5.77
CA LYS A 38 -10.72 19.44 7.24
C LYS A 38 -9.45 18.79 7.78
N GLY A 39 -8.68 18.09 6.93
CA GLY A 39 -7.48 17.38 7.36
C GLY A 39 -7.80 16.33 8.43
N PHE A 40 -8.81 15.49 8.20
CA PHE A 40 -9.21 14.48 9.18
C PHE A 40 -8.05 13.51 9.43
N GLU A 41 -7.34 13.68 10.55
CA GLU A 41 -6.28 12.77 10.94
C GLU A 41 -6.91 11.45 11.39
N ASN A 42 -6.75 10.40 10.58
CA ASN A 42 -7.17 9.02 10.91
C ASN A 42 -6.35 8.38 12.04
N LEU A 43 -5.44 9.14 12.66
CA LEU A 43 -4.56 8.72 13.73
C LEU A 43 -4.75 9.65 14.93
N SER A 44 -5.00 9.06 16.09
CA SER A 44 -4.90 9.79 17.36
C SER A 44 -3.46 10.26 17.62
N GLY A 45 -3.31 11.30 18.44
CA GLY A 45 -1.99 11.80 18.84
C GLY A 45 -1.11 10.73 19.50
N MET A 46 -1.70 9.79 20.26
CA MET A 46 -0.99 8.65 20.84
C MET A 46 -0.47 7.69 19.77
N GLN A 47 -1.28 7.36 18.77
CA GLN A 47 -0.87 6.51 17.65
C GLN A 47 0.25 7.17 16.84
N ARG A 48 0.18 8.47 16.59
CA ARG A 48 1.26 9.22 15.91
C ARG A 48 2.56 9.17 16.69
N LYS A 49 2.50 9.36 18.02
CA LYS A 49 3.67 9.25 18.89
C LYS A 49 4.25 7.83 18.89
N ALA A 50 3.40 6.81 18.88
CA ALA A 50 3.84 5.41 18.78
C ALA A 50 4.52 5.12 17.42
N ILE A 51 3.95 5.57 16.30
CA ILE A 51 4.54 5.42 14.97
C ILE A 51 5.89 6.15 14.89
N ARG A 52 5.98 7.36 15.46
CA ARG A 52 7.24 8.10 15.52
C ARG A 52 8.31 7.35 16.30
N LYS A 53 7.97 6.80 17.47
CA LYS A 53 8.88 5.95 18.26
C LYS A 53 9.34 4.72 17.49
N LEU A 54 8.44 4.04 16.78
CA LEU A 54 8.78 2.90 15.92
C LEU A 54 9.75 3.31 14.80
N LYS A 55 9.59 4.51 14.23
CA LYS A 55 10.50 5.03 13.20
C LYS A 55 11.89 5.39 13.75
N GLU A 56 11.96 5.79 15.02
CA GLU A 56 13.21 6.15 15.70
C GLU A 56 13.98 4.91 16.24
N ASP A 57 13.35 3.73 16.26
CA ASP A 57 13.98 2.48 16.70
C ASP A 57 14.80 1.84 15.57
N GLU A 58 16.13 1.97 15.67
CA GLU A 58 17.09 1.39 14.72
C GLU A 58 17.23 -0.15 14.85
N GLY A 59 16.66 -0.75 15.90
CA GLY A 59 16.68 -2.20 16.13
C GLY A 59 15.63 -2.96 15.33
N ILE A 60 14.68 -2.27 14.70
CA ILE A 60 13.60 -2.87 13.92
C ILE A 60 13.64 -2.42 12.46
N ILE A 61 13.13 -3.28 11.58
CA ILE A 61 12.90 -3.00 10.16
C ILE A 61 11.40 -3.10 9.87
N VAL A 62 10.87 -2.11 9.15
CA VAL A 62 9.47 -2.06 8.72
C VAL A 62 9.43 -2.12 7.20
N ILE A 63 8.87 -3.19 6.63
CA ILE A 63 8.77 -3.41 5.19
C ILE A 63 7.33 -3.75 4.78
N PRO A 64 6.95 -3.53 3.50
CA PRO A 64 5.70 -4.05 2.97
C PRO A 64 5.65 -5.57 3.11
N ALA A 65 4.50 -6.10 3.53
CA ALA A 65 4.27 -7.54 3.49
C ALA A 65 4.07 -7.99 2.03
N ASP A 66 4.55 -9.19 1.72
CA ASP A 66 4.38 -9.83 0.40
C ASP A 66 2.90 -10.03 0.03
N LYS A 67 2.04 -10.24 1.04
CA LYS A 67 0.58 -10.24 0.89
C LYS A 67 0.06 -8.82 1.11
N GLY A 68 -0.61 -8.28 0.09
CA GLY A 68 -0.99 -6.86 0.03
C GLY A 68 -1.76 -6.35 1.25
N GLY A 69 -1.55 -5.06 1.55
CA GLY A 69 -2.30 -4.30 2.56
C GLY A 69 -1.73 -4.35 3.99
N GLN A 70 -0.60 -5.03 4.21
CA GLN A 70 0.01 -5.17 5.53
C GLN A 70 1.49 -4.78 5.53
N VAL A 71 2.03 -4.59 6.73
CA VAL A 71 3.45 -4.32 6.99
C VAL A 71 4.03 -5.41 7.88
N VAL A 72 5.31 -5.71 7.69
CA VAL A 72 6.07 -6.62 8.54
C VAL A 72 7.03 -5.80 9.38
N VAL A 73 7.03 -6.03 10.70
CA VAL A 73 7.98 -5.45 11.65
C VAL A 73 8.85 -6.58 12.19
N MET A 74 10.16 -6.47 12.03
CA MET A 74 11.11 -7.51 12.46
C MET A 74 12.33 -6.89 13.12
N ASN A 75 13.02 -7.65 13.96
CA ASN A 75 14.35 -7.26 14.45
C ASN A 75 15.35 -7.24 13.26
N VAL A 76 16.18 -6.20 13.20
CA VAL A 76 17.16 -6.01 12.11
C VAL A 76 18.18 -7.15 12.05
N THR A 77 18.68 -7.61 13.19
CA THR A 77 19.66 -8.69 13.25
C THR A 77 19.09 -10.01 12.71
N ASP A 78 17.86 -10.35 13.13
CA ASP A 78 17.18 -11.56 12.65
C ASP A 78 16.87 -11.48 11.15
N TYR A 79 16.43 -10.31 10.68
CA TYR A 79 16.20 -10.07 9.26
C TYR A 79 17.47 -10.29 8.44
N ILE A 80 18.58 -9.65 8.83
CA ILE A 80 19.87 -9.78 8.14
C ILE A 80 20.35 -11.23 8.15
N LYS A 81 20.26 -11.91 9.29
CA LYS A 81 20.64 -13.32 9.41
C LYS A 81 19.87 -14.19 8.41
N LYS A 82 18.54 -14.04 8.37
CA LYS A 82 17.68 -14.82 7.48
C LYS A 82 17.92 -14.53 6.00
N ILE A 83 18.22 -13.29 5.66
CA ILE A 83 18.59 -12.92 4.28
C ILE A 83 19.92 -13.57 3.90
N ARG A 84 20.93 -13.53 4.78
CA ARG A 84 22.22 -14.20 4.53
C ARG A 84 22.06 -15.71 4.34
N GLU A 85 21.29 -16.37 5.21
CA GLU A 85 20.97 -17.80 5.08
C GLU A 85 20.29 -18.13 3.74
N LYS A 86 19.42 -17.25 3.23
CA LYS A 86 18.77 -17.43 1.93
C LYS A 86 19.71 -17.21 0.75
N LEU A 87 20.65 -16.27 0.88
CA LEU A 87 21.60 -15.92 -0.17
C LEU A 87 22.80 -16.86 -0.21
N ASP A 88 23.08 -17.58 0.87
CA ASP A 88 24.16 -18.59 0.99
C ASP A 88 23.79 -19.91 0.27
N THR A 89 23.41 -19.80 -0.99
CA THR A 89 23.13 -20.93 -1.86
C THR A 89 23.94 -20.79 -3.14
N LYS A 90 24.24 -21.92 -3.80
CA LYS A 90 24.95 -21.93 -5.10
C LYS A 90 24.19 -21.20 -6.22
N ALA A 91 22.94 -20.81 -5.99
CA ALA A 91 22.09 -20.12 -6.96
C ALA A 91 22.45 -18.62 -7.11
N TYR A 92 23.15 -18.03 -6.13
CA TYR A 92 23.49 -16.61 -6.15
C TYR A 92 25.02 -16.40 -6.19
N LYS A 93 25.46 -15.38 -6.93
CA LYS A 93 26.86 -14.94 -7.00
C LYS A 93 26.92 -13.44 -6.74
N GLN A 94 27.83 -13.02 -5.86
CA GLN A 94 28.08 -11.61 -5.62
C GLN A 94 28.72 -10.97 -6.87
N LEU A 95 28.16 -9.85 -7.31
CA LEU A 95 28.71 -9.04 -8.38
C LEU A 95 29.73 -8.05 -7.81
N GLU A 96 30.78 -7.77 -8.58
CA GLU A 96 31.83 -6.80 -8.19
C GLU A 96 31.34 -5.36 -8.26
N GLU A 97 30.39 -5.08 -9.15
CA GLU A 97 29.77 -3.77 -9.32
C GLU A 97 28.25 -3.86 -9.18
N ASP A 98 27.63 -2.79 -8.67
CA ASP A 98 26.18 -2.68 -8.56
C ASP A 98 25.55 -2.51 -9.95
N PRO A 99 24.78 -3.50 -10.44
CA PRO A 99 24.19 -3.45 -11.78
C PRO A 99 23.09 -2.39 -11.91
N SER A 100 22.55 -1.88 -10.79
CA SER A 100 21.47 -0.88 -10.78
C SER A 100 21.85 0.37 -11.57
N LYS A 101 23.13 0.76 -11.53
CA LYS A 101 23.66 1.90 -12.29
C LYS A 101 23.52 1.75 -13.81
N PHE A 102 23.52 0.52 -14.31
CA PHE A 102 23.38 0.22 -15.74
C PHE A 102 21.92 -0.03 -16.13
N ILE A 103 21.11 -0.59 -15.21
CA ILE A 103 19.70 -0.91 -15.43
C ILE A 103 18.81 0.34 -15.41
N HIS A 104 19.21 1.41 -14.72
CA HIS A 104 18.47 2.68 -14.72
C HIS A 104 18.59 3.49 -16.03
N LYS A 105 19.32 2.99 -17.05
CA LYS A 105 19.11 3.48 -18.40
C LYS A 105 17.66 3.16 -18.77
N LYS A 106 16.85 4.20 -18.93
CA LYS A 106 15.46 4.10 -19.42
C LYS A 106 15.39 3.06 -20.54
N PRO A 107 14.45 2.10 -20.51
CA PRO A 107 14.34 1.08 -21.55
C PRO A 107 14.23 1.71 -22.94
N GLU A 108 13.67 2.93 -23.05
CA GLU A 108 13.68 3.73 -24.28
C GLU A 108 15.08 4.00 -24.88
N VAL A 109 16.09 4.24 -24.03
CA VAL A 109 17.47 4.54 -24.45
C VAL A 109 18.17 3.27 -24.96
N LEU A 110 17.99 2.16 -24.26
CA LEU A 110 18.55 0.86 -24.67
C LEU A 110 17.91 0.34 -25.97
N PHE A 111 16.64 0.64 -26.21
CA PHE A 111 15.97 0.29 -27.47
C PHE A 111 16.48 1.11 -28.67
N SER A 112 16.88 2.37 -28.45
CA SER A 112 17.42 3.23 -29.50
C SER A 112 18.86 2.92 -29.91
N GLU A 113 19.65 2.28 -29.04
CA GLU A 113 21.03 1.86 -29.34
C GLU A 113 21.09 0.54 -30.13
N LEU A 114 19.96 -0.18 -30.27
CA LEU A 114 19.86 -1.49 -30.92
C LEU A 114 19.21 -1.46 -32.32
N MET A 115 18.76 -0.29 -32.77
CA MET A 115 18.18 -0.01 -34.10
C MET A 115 19.11 0.87 -34.93
#